data_AF-A0A2V6P6U2-F1
#
_entry.id   AF-A0A2V6P6U2-F1
#
_cell.length_a   1.000
_cell.length_b   1.000
_cell.length_c   1.000
_cell.angle_alpha   90.00
_cell.angle_beta   90.00
_cell.angle_gamma   90.00
#
_symmetry.space_group_name_H-M   'P 1'
#
loop_
_entity.id
_entity.type
_entity.pdbx_description
1 polymer ?
#
loop_
_entity_poly.entity_id
_entity_poly.type
_entity_poly.pdbx_seq_one_letter_code
_entity_poly.pdbx_strand_id
1 'polypeptide(L)'
;MSALALLGAFATLLFAGYGLLALLVRQETRFSLTEQIAFSWLLGTGAVSLFLWIFGLFFHGVLLRGSVSIVCLSLGFVGWRRMVPLPPRRTPKSFEIFLGIIILIEITIVFYLSFVHTLGWDGLLNWEIKARYAFANGGVLPATYFSDSGRAFSHPEYPLAIPFTELWLYLWLGEADQFWAKPIFPIFYVVGTFLLVALGKRLAGRTWLGLLLAAFLFFVPQITVEVGSAIAGYADFPLSIFYLAAIGCLFCAAEQHNTVFFRLYAACLALLPWVKRDGVILWTVAAACGVFVILRTKRSPLFFLGFLPGLLIICGWHFYLSTMHALQPADFLPINLETLGSHLYRIQPLFSAFLAEFYNLPTWSLFWFVVAVGVVYLLRRMPDPGALVLFTALIVPIFLYLLIYVFSSWPSYLDHVGLSISRLLMHVAPVGFLITILAVCRGSAKNPTRVHEGGMGTCGSAGSERTPMVELA
;
A
#
# COMPACT_ATOMS: atom_id res chain seq x y z
N MET A 1 28.78 5.64 15.58
CA MET A 1 27.48 6.18 16.07
C MET A 1 26.30 5.91 15.11
N SER A 2 26.49 5.23 13.97
CA SER A 2 25.47 5.09 12.91
C SER A 2 24.38 4.04 13.18
N ALA A 3 24.72 2.85 13.67
CA ALA A 3 23.75 1.75 13.80
C ALA A 3 22.61 2.03 14.82
N LEU A 4 22.94 2.59 15.98
CA LEU A 4 21.94 2.92 17.00
C LEU A 4 20.98 4.02 16.54
N ALA A 5 21.49 5.04 15.84
CA ALA A 5 20.68 6.11 15.27
C ALA A 5 19.73 5.59 14.19
N LEU A 6 20.22 4.71 13.31
CA LEU A 6 19.40 4.05 12.28
C LEU A 6 18.29 3.18 12.90
N LEU A 7 18.65 2.37 13.90
CA LEU A 7 17.67 1.57 14.65
C LEU A 7 16.64 2.48 15.34
N GLY A 8 17.06 3.62 15.90
CA GLY A 8 16.16 4.63 16.46
C GLY A 8 15.19 5.21 15.42
N ALA A 9 15.67 5.53 14.22
CA ALA A 9 14.83 6.03 13.13
C ALA A 9 13.75 5.02 12.71
N PHE A 10 14.14 3.77 12.46
CA PHE A 10 13.18 2.71 12.09
C PHE A 10 12.25 2.33 13.25
N ALA A 11 12.78 2.26 14.48
CA ALA A 11 11.97 1.97 15.65
C ALA A 11 10.91 3.05 15.86
N THR A 12 11.24 4.33 15.70
CA THR A 12 10.27 5.42 15.87
C THR A 12 9.21 5.45 14.76
N LEU A 13 9.56 5.11 13.52
CA LEU A 13 8.59 4.89 12.43
C LEU A 13 7.60 3.78 12.80
N LEU A 14 8.12 2.59 13.13
CA LEU A 14 7.30 1.43 13.51
C LEU A 14 6.46 1.71 14.76
N PHE A 15 7.02 2.40 15.75
CA PHE A 15 6.35 2.69 17.01
C PHE A 15 5.20 3.68 16.84
N ALA A 16 5.40 4.75 16.06
CA ALA A 16 4.35 5.69 15.70
C ALA A 16 3.22 4.99 14.93
N GLY A 17 3.57 4.17 13.93
CA GLY A 17 2.60 3.42 13.15
C GLY A 17 1.85 2.36 13.96
N TYR A 18 2.51 1.69 14.91
CA TYR A 18 1.85 0.77 15.85
C TYR A 18 0.85 1.52 16.74
N GLY A 19 1.20 2.72 17.19
CA GLY A 19 0.30 3.66 17.88
C GLY A 19 -0.98 3.90 17.10
N LEU A 20 -0.85 4.30 15.84
CA LEU A 20 -1.98 4.55 14.95
C LEU A 20 -2.79 3.27 14.69
N LEU A 21 -2.12 2.15 14.44
CA LEU A 21 -2.78 0.85 14.26
C LEU A 21 -3.65 0.50 15.47
N ALA A 22 -3.12 0.62 16.68
CA ALA A 22 -3.85 0.32 17.91
C ALA A 22 -5.06 1.26 18.11
N LEU A 23 -4.92 2.55 17.76
CA LEU A 23 -6.02 3.52 17.78
C LEU A 23 -7.13 3.20 16.78
N LEU A 24 -6.78 2.69 15.60
CA LEU A 24 -7.72 2.29 14.56
C LEU A 24 -8.40 0.94 14.86
N VAL A 25 -7.70 -0.01 15.48
CA VAL A 25 -8.23 -1.35 15.74
C VAL A 25 -9.08 -1.43 17.02
N ARG A 26 -8.76 -0.64 18.06
CA ARG A 26 -9.53 -0.57 19.32
C ARG A 26 -9.81 -1.94 19.98
N GLN A 27 -8.87 -2.89 19.86
CA GLN A 27 -8.99 -4.29 20.37
C GLN A 27 -10.15 -5.13 19.78
N GLU A 28 -10.86 -4.63 18.78
CA GLU A 28 -12.03 -5.31 18.19
C GLU A 28 -11.64 -6.51 17.31
N THR A 29 -10.38 -6.61 16.89
CA THR A 29 -9.91 -7.64 15.95
C THR A 29 -8.51 -8.12 16.30
N ARG A 30 -8.28 -9.43 16.15
CA ARG A 30 -6.96 -10.05 16.31
C ARG A 30 -6.17 -9.95 15.01
N PHE A 31 -4.99 -9.35 15.09
CA PHE A 31 -4.04 -9.23 13.98
C PHE A 31 -2.82 -10.11 14.24
N SER A 32 -2.35 -10.84 13.23
CA SER A 32 -1.08 -11.54 13.33
C SER A 32 0.08 -10.55 13.45
N LEU A 33 1.21 -11.02 13.99
CA LEU A 33 2.42 -10.19 14.09
C LEU A 33 2.84 -9.62 12.73
N THR A 34 2.71 -10.40 11.65
CA THR A 34 3.02 -9.96 10.29
C THR A 34 2.13 -8.79 9.85
N GLU A 35 0.83 -8.83 10.17
CA GLU A 35 -0.08 -7.71 9.88
C GLU A 35 0.26 -6.49 10.72
N GLN A 36 0.55 -6.70 12.01
CA GLN A 36 0.91 -5.61 12.91
C GLN A 36 2.17 -4.89 12.41
N ILE A 37 3.21 -5.63 12.02
CA ILE A 37 4.44 -5.06 11.45
C ILE A 37 4.12 -4.33 10.13
N ALA A 38 3.37 -4.97 9.23
CA ALA A 38 3.05 -4.40 7.94
C ALA A 38 2.28 -3.07 8.04
N PHE A 39 1.18 -3.04 8.78
CA PHE A 39 0.41 -1.82 8.96
C PHE A 39 1.16 -0.77 9.79
N SER A 40 1.97 -1.17 10.77
CA SER A 40 2.80 -0.23 11.53
C SER A 40 3.84 0.44 10.63
N TRP A 41 4.45 -0.28 9.70
CA TRP A 41 5.37 0.33 8.73
C TRP A 41 4.67 1.35 7.83
N LEU A 42 3.54 0.96 7.23
CA LEU A 42 2.79 1.82 6.30
C LEU A 42 2.27 3.08 7.00
N LEU A 43 1.60 2.92 8.14
CA LEU A 43 1.06 4.05 8.90
C LEU A 43 2.18 4.91 9.50
N GLY A 44 3.29 4.31 9.93
CA GLY A 44 4.45 5.00 10.46
C GLY A 44 5.12 5.90 9.41
N THR A 45 5.41 5.33 8.24
CA THR A 45 5.96 6.05 7.08
C THR A 45 5.07 7.23 6.69
N GLY A 46 3.77 6.99 6.56
CA GLY A 46 2.82 8.05 6.22
C GLY A 46 2.73 9.14 7.30
N ALA A 47 2.64 8.75 8.57
CA ALA A 47 2.49 9.70 9.66
C ALA A 47 3.74 10.54 9.90
N VAL A 48 4.93 9.92 9.96
CA VAL A 48 6.19 10.64 10.19
C VAL A 48 6.45 11.63 9.07
N SER A 49 6.24 11.23 7.81
CA SER A 49 6.42 12.15 6.68
C SER A 49 5.39 13.30 6.69
N LEU A 50 4.13 13.03 7.04
CA LEU A 50 3.13 14.09 7.20
C LEU A 50 3.47 15.03 8.37
N PHE A 51 3.96 14.51 9.51
CA PHE A 51 4.37 15.34 10.63
C PHE A 51 5.58 16.20 10.30
N LEU A 52 6.58 15.66 9.59
CA LEU A 52 7.72 16.45 9.11
C LEU A 52 7.25 17.58 8.19
N TRP A 53 6.30 17.33 7.31
CA TRP A 53 5.74 18.36 6.44
C TRP A 53 4.94 19.42 7.19
N ILE A 54 3.99 19.01 8.04
CA ILE A 54 3.12 19.95 8.77
C ILE A 54 3.92 20.74 9.80
N PHE A 55 4.78 20.10 10.59
CA PHE A 55 5.60 20.78 11.60
C PHE A 55 6.71 21.60 10.95
N GLY A 56 7.20 21.19 9.78
CA GLY A 56 8.17 21.95 8.98
C GLY A 56 7.66 23.33 8.54
N LEU A 57 6.34 23.56 8.54
CA LEU A 57 5.78 24.90 8.32
C LEU A 57 6.08 25.88 9.47
N PHE A 58 6.39 25.37 10.66
CA PHE A 58 6.54 26.17 11.89
C PHE A 58 7.92 26.03 12.52
N PHE A 59 8.55 24.86 12.41
CA PHE A 59 9.79 24.50 13.09
C PHE A 59 10.84 24.03 12.10
N HIS A 60 12.11 24.28 12.43
CA HIS A 60 13.27 23.86 11.67
C HIS A 60 14.35 23.29 12.60
N GLY A 61 15.29 22.54 12.04
CA GLY A 61 16.44 21.96 12.73
C GLY A 61 16.07 21.05 13.89
N VAL A 62 16.73 21.25 15.03
CA VAL A 62 16.56 20.41 16.24
C VAL A 62 15.12 20.46 16.77
N LEU A 63 14.43 21.60 16.67
CA LEU A 63 13.04 21.72 17.13
C LEU A 63 12.07 20.87 16.30
N LEU A 64 12.27 20.82 14.98
CA LEU A 64 11.48 19.95 14.10
C LEU A 64 11.71 18.47 14.44
N ARG A 65 12.98 18.05 14.50
CA ARG A 65 13.35 16.67 14.86
C ARG A 65 12.78 16.28 16.24
N GLY A 66 12.91 17.16 17.23
CA GLY A 66 12.45 16.92 18.60
C GLY A 66 10.93 16.80 18.69
N SER A 67 10.19 17.74 18.09
CA SER A 67 8.72 17.74 18.11
C SER A 67 8.12 16.51 17.43
N VAL A 68 8.62 16.13 16.25
CA VAL A 68 8.18 14.90 15.55
C VAL A 68 8.50 13.66 16.39
N SER A 69 9.70 13.58 16.99
CA SER A 69 10.07 12.46 17.86
C SER A 69 9.12 12.31 19.06
N ILE A 70 8.77 13.42 19.72
CA ILE A 70 7.85 13.42 20.87
C ILE A 70 6.48 12.89 20.46
N VAL A 71 5.93 13.33 19.33
CA VAL A 71 4.63 12.86 18.83
C VAL A 71 4.69 11.36 18.50
N CYS A 72 5.73 10.91 17.80
CA CYS A 72 5.92 9.49 17.47
C CYS A 72 5.99 8.60 18.71
N LEU A 73 6.78 9.00 19.71
CA LEU A 73 6.89 8.28 20.98
C LEU A 73 5.57 8.29 21.75
N SER A 74 4.85 9.42 21.76
CA SER A 74 3.54 9.53 22.41
C SER A 74 2.51 8.60 21.77
N LEU A 75 2.44 8.57 20.42
CA LEU A 75 1.56 7.67 19.68
C LEU A 75 1.88 6.21 19.99
N GLY A 76 3.16 5.82 19.91
CA GLY A 76 3.54 4.45 20.19
C GLY A 76 3.30 4.05 21.65
N PHE A 77 3.47 4.96 22.61
CA PHE A 77 3.14 4.70 24.02
C PHE A 77 1.63 4.51 24.23
N VAL A 78 0.80 5.29 23.55
CA VAL A 78 -0.66 5.08 23.52
C VAL A 78 -1.00 3.71 22.90
N GLY A 79 -0.31 3.31 21.83
CA GLY A 79 -0.48 2.00 21.22
C GLY A 79 -0.07 0.86 22.14
N TRP A 80 1.07 1.00 22.81
CA TRP A 80 1.57 0.04 23.79
C TRP A 80 0.55 -0.20 24.91
N ARG A 81 -0.05 0.85 25.45
CA ARG A 81 -1.10 0.73 26.48
C ARG A 81 -2.37 0.04 25.99
N ARG A 82 -2.64 0.07 24.68
CA ARG A 82 -3.84 -0.51 24.08
C ARG A 82 -3.63 -1.89 23.46
N MET A 83 -2.43 -2.48 23.61
CA MET A 83 -1.95 -3.75 23.05
C MET A 83 -2.92 -4.44 22.07
N VAL A 84 -2.56 -4.48 20.79
CA VAL A 84 -3.35 -5.23 19.80
C VAL A 84 -3.23 -6.73 20.08
N PRO A 85 -4.34 -7.44 20.35
CA PRO A 85 -4.28 -8.83 20.75
C PRO A 85 -3.74 -9.70 19.61
N LEU A 86 -2.77 -10.54 19.94
CA LEU A 86 -2.25 -11.55 19.03
C LEU A 86 -3.19 -12.77 18.99
N PRO A 87 -3.44 -13.36 17.82
CA PRO A 87 -4.14 -14.64 17.74
C PRO A 87 -3.30 -15.75 18.37
N PRO A 88 -3.94 -16.84 18.85
CA PRO A 88 -3.21 -17.99 19.37
C PRO A 88 -2.24 -18.54 18.32
N ARG A 89 -1.03 -18.90 18.77
CA ARG A 89 0.03 -19.39 17.89
C ARG A 89 -0.35 -20.78 17.41
N ARG A 90 -0.66 -20.89 16.11
CA ARG A 90 -0.78 -22.19 15.43
C ARG A 90 0.61 -22.72 15.11
N THR A 91 0.79 -24.03 15.22
CA THR A 91 2.00 -24.72 14.74
C THR A 91 2.03 -24.70 13.20
N PRO A 92 3.10 -24.16 12.59
CA PRO A 92 3.24 -24.16 11.14
C PRO A 92 3.45 -25.58 10.61
N LYS A 93 2.87 -25.90 9.45
CA LYS A 93 3.13 -27.18 8.77
C LYS A 93 4.52 -27.18 8.14
N SER A 94 5.16 -28.35 7.94
CA SER A 94 6.49 -28.44 7.33
C SER A 94 6.57 -27.74 5.96
N PHE A 95 5.52 -27.83 5.14
CA PHE A 95 5.44 -27.10 3.87
C PHE A 95 5.35 -25.58 4.05
N GLU A 96 4.65 -25.09 5.07
CA GLU A 96 4.59 -23.66 5.40
C GLU A 96 5.97 -23.16 5.89
N ILE A 97 6.71 -23.99 6.65
CA ILE A 97 8.09 -23.71 7.07
C ILE A 97 9.02 -23.62 5.85
N PHE A 98 8.92 -24.58 4.93
CA PHE A 98 9.71 -24.60 3.70
C PHE A 98 9.49 -23.32 2.87
N LEU A 99 8.24 -22.93 2.62
CA LEU A 99 7.92 -21.67 1.94
C LEU A 99 8.42 -20.44 2.73
N GLY A 100 8.34 -20.48 4.06
CA GLY A 100 8.88 -19.42 4.92
C GLY A 100 10.41 -19.28 4.79
N ILE A 101 11.15 -20.38 4.65
CA ILE A 101 12.59 -20.37 4.40
C ILE A 101 12.89 -19.77 3.01
N ILE A 102 12.13 -20.14 1.98
CA ILE A 102 12.28 -19.57 0.64
C ILE A 102 12.10 -18.05 0.68
N ILE A 103 11.01 -17.56 1.27
CA ILE A 103 10.74 -16.13 1.41
C ILE A 103 11.84 -15.42 2.20
N LEU A 104 12.39 -16.05 3.24
CA LEU A 104 13.50 -15.48 4.00
C LEU A 104 14.74 -15.29 3.11
N ILE A 105 15.07 -16.30 2.30
CA ILE A 105 16.18 -16.23 1.33
C ILE A 105 15.92 -15.12 0.31
N GLU A 106 14.71 -15.04 -0.25
CA GLU A 106 14.32 -13.98 -1.20
C GLU A 106 14.48 -12.59 -0.59
N ILE A 107 13.98 -12.37 0.64
CA ILE A 107 14.15 -11.12 1.37
C ILE A 107 15.64 -10.80 1.53
N THR A 108 16.45 -11.77 1.96
CA THR A 108 17.91 -11.58 2.08
C THR A 108 18.55 -11.18 0.75
N ILE A 109 18.16 -11.80 -0.36
CA ILE A 109 18.65 -11.45 -1.70
C ILE A 109 18.22 -10.03 -2.08
N VAL A 110 16.96 -9.65 -1.87
CA VAL A 110 16.44 -8.31 -2.18
C VAL A 110 17.17 -7.24 -1.37
N PHE A 111 17.43 -7.48 -0.07
CA PHE A 111 18.26 -6.59 0.73
C PHE A 111 19.70 -6.50 0.20
N TYR A 112 20.32 -7.65 -0.09
CA TYR A 112 21.67 -7.70 -0.64
C TYR A 112 21.78 -6.89 -1.96
N LEU A 113 20.86 -7.13 -2.90
CA LEU A 113 20.80 -6.42 -4.18
C LEU A 113 20.59 -4.92 -3.98
N SER A 114 19.72 -4.52 -3.05
CA SER A 114 19.52 -3.11 -2.71
C SER A 114 20.81 -2.43 -2.23
N PHE A 115 21.67 -3.12 -1.48
CA PHE A 115 22.96 -2.58 -1.06
C PHE A 115 24.01 -2.55 -2.17
N VAL A 116 24.02 -3.58 -3.04
CA VAL A 116 24.97 -3.69 -4.17
C VAL A 116 24.68 -2.65 -5.26
N HIS A 117 23.40 -2.41 -5.57
CA HIS A 117 23.01 -1.45 -6.59
C HIS A 117 22.89 -0.04 -6.02
N THR A 118 23.29 0.97 -6.78
CA THR A 118 22.97 2.37 -6.47
C THR A 118 21.46 2.59 -6.60
N LEU A 119 20.91 3.63 -5.94
CA LEU A 119 19.55 4.04 -6.27
C LEU A 119 19.49 4.34 -7.78
N GLY A 120 18.42 3.91 -8.44
CA GLY A 120 18.22 4.22 -9.83
C GLY A 120 17.95 5.72 -10.01
N TRP A 121 17.98 6.17 -11.26
CA TRP A 121 17.93 7.59 -11.60
C TRP A 121 16.71 8.32 -11.02
N ASP A 122 15.50 7.76 -11.10
CA ASP A 122 14.28 8.36 -10.51
C ASP A 122 14.39 8.41 -8.97
N GLY A 123 14.89 7.31 -8.38
CA GLY A 123 15.31 7.19 -6.98
C GLY A 123 16.10 8.39 -6.50
N LEU A 124 17.20 8.67 -7.22
CA LEU A 124 18.13 9.74 -6.89
C LEU A 124 17.55 11.13 -7.16
N LEU A 125 16.99 11.34 -8.36
CA LEU A 125 16.67 12.66 -8.88
C LEU A 125 15.31 13.20 -8.45
N ASN A 126 14.36 12.33 -8.05
CA ASN A 126 13.03 12.75 -7.63
C ASN A 126 12.81 12.64 -6.12
N TRP A 127 13.46 11.66 -5.48
CA TRP A 127 13.18 11.30 -4.09
C TRP A 127 14.34 11.67 -3.17
N GLU A 128 15.52 11.12 -3.43
CA GLU A 128 16.70 11.28 -2.56
C GLU A 128 17.23 12.72 -2.53
N ILE A 129 17.24 13.40 -3.68
CA ILE A 129 17.66 14.80 -3.74
C ILE A 129 16.78 15.69 -2.85
N LYS A 130 15.46 15.45 -2.77
CA LYS A 130 14.57 16.21 -1.90
C LYS A 130 14.90 15.98 -0.43
N ALA A 131 15.20 14.75 -0.05
CA ALA A 131 15.63 14.41 1.31
C ALA A 131 16.93 15.13 1.68
N ARG A 132 17.92 15.15 0.78
CA ARG A 132 19.20 15.88 0.98
C ARG A 132 18.98 17.38 1.11
N TYR A 133 18.19 17.97 0.21
CA TYR A 133 17.89 19.41 0.25
C TYR A 133 17.18 19.79 1.54
N ALA A 134 16.17 19.01 1.94
CA ALA A 134 15.47 19.23 3.19
C ALA A 134 16.44 19.12 4.38
N PHE A 135 17.29 18.08 4.42
CA PHE A 135 18.26 17.89 5.49
C PHE A 135 19.22 19.07 5.63
N ALA A 136 19.79 19.55 4.51
CA ALA A 136 20.69 20.70 4.48
C ALA A 136 20.01 22.00 4.95
N ASN A 137 18.68 22.08 4.88
CA ASN A 137 17.87 23.23 5.30
C ASN A 137 17.12 22.97 6.62
N GLY A 138 17.68 22.12 7.50
CA GLY A 138 17.11 21.87 8.82
C GLY A 138 15.81 21.06 8.81
N GLY A 139 15.63 20.21 7.81
CA GLY A 139 14.46 19.33 7.66
C GLY A 139 13.30 19.90 6.87
N VAL A 140 13.46 21.02 6.16
CA VAL A 140 12.41 21.67 5.38
C VAL A 140 12.91 21.98 3.97
N LEU A 141 12.09 21.78 2.94
CA LEU A 141 12.42 22.21 1.58
C LEU A 141 12.22 23.73 1.45
N PRO A 142 13.22 24.50 1.01
CA PRO A 142 13.06 25.93 0.79
C PRO A 142 12.08 26.19 -0.37
N ALA A 143 11.31 27.29 -0.29
CA ALA A 143 10.33 27.65 -1.33
C ALA A 143 10.97 27.72 -2.73
N THR A 144 12.21 28.20 -2.82
CA THR A 144 12.98 28.29 -4.06
C THR A 144 13.19 26.94 -4.75
N TYR A 145 13.19 25.82 -4.01
CA TYR A 145 13.27 24.49 -4.61
C TYR A 145 12.08 24.19 -5.53
N PHE A 146 10.89 24.69 -5.17
CA PHE A 146 9.65 24.44 -5.92
C PHE A 146 9.51 25.33 -7.15
N SER A 147 10.00 26.57 -7.08
CA SER A 147 9.83 27.58 -8.13
C SER A 147 11.01 27.67 -9.11
N ASP A 148 12.18 27.12 -8.78
CA ASP A 148 13.38 27.19 -9.61
C ASP A 148 13.30 26.25 -10.83
N SER A 149 13.30 26.83 -12.04
CA SER A 149 13.31 26.09 -13.32
C SER A 149 14.46 25.09 -13.43
N GLY A 150 15.60 25.36 -12.78
CA GLY A 150 16.73 24.44 -12.70
C GLY A 150 16.43 23.15 -11.92
N ARG A 151 15.28 23.06 -11.24
CA ARG A 151 14.81 21.89 -10.48
C ARG A 151 13.63 21.17 -11.12
N ALA A 152 13.16 21.62 -12.29
CA ALA A 152 12.04 20.99 -13.01
C ALA A 152 12.21 19.47 -13.19
N PHE A 153 13.44 19.02 -13.46
CA PHE A 153 13.76 17.59 -13.65
C PHE A 153 13.47 16.71 -12.43
N SER A 154 13.37 17.30 -11.23
CA SER A 154 13.18 16.58 -9.96
C SER A 154 11.71 16.42 -9.55
N HIS A 155 10.80 16.79 -10.46
CA HIS A 155 9.35 16.84 -10.25
C HIS A 155 8.99 17.46 -8.89
N PRO A 156 9.22 18.77 -8.67
CA PRO A 156 8.97 19.42 -7.37
C PRO A 156 7.54 19.22 -6.86
N GLU A 157 6.58 18.99 -7.74
CA GLU A 157 5.18 18.70 -7.44
C GLU A 157 4.94 17.32 -6.82
N TYR A 158 5.89 16.38 -6.93
CA TYR A 158 5.72 15.06 -6.33
C TYR A 158 5.70 15.15 -4.80
N PRO A 159 4.75 14.45 -4.15
CA PRO A 159 4.55 14.53 -2.72
C PRO A 159 5.71 13.90 -1.92
N LEU A 160 5.75 14.19 -0.62
CA LEU A 160 6.98 14.09 0.17
C LEU A 160 7.07 12.83 1.03
N ALA A 161 6.19 11.82 0.89
CA ALA A 161 6.23 10.65 1.77
C ALA A 161 7.59 9.92 1.77
N ILE A 162 8.08 9.53 0.58
CA ILE A 162 9.36 8.83 0.43
C ILE A 162 10.53 9.76 0.79
N PRO A 163 10.64 10.98 0.22
CA PRO A 163 11.69 11.93 0.60
C PRO A 163 11.77 12.18 2.11
N PHE A 164 10.63 12.31 2.79
CA PHE A 164 10.62 12.62 4.22
C PHE A 164 10.83 11.39 5.10
N THR A 165 10.61 10.19 4.57
CA THR A 165 11.06 8.96 5.21
C THR A 165 12.59 8.86 5.17
N GLU A 166 13.22 9.16 4.03
CA GLU A 166 14.68 9.24 3.91
C GLU A 166 15.26 10.36 4.79
N LEU A 167 14.65 11.55 4.75
CA LEU A 167 15.01 12.68 5.61
C LEU A 167 14.98 12.29 7.08
N TRP A 168 13.97 11.52 7.52
CA TRP A 168 13.89 11.07 8.90
C TRP A 168 15.13 10.29 9.32
N LEU A 169 15.61 9.37 8.46
CA LEU A 169 16.84 8.64 8.71
C LEU A 169 18.04 9.60 8.79
N TYR A 170 18.15 10.56 7.87
CA TYR A 170 19.23 11.56 7.86
C TYR A 170 19.22 12.42 9.13
N LEU A 171 18.05 12.87 9.58
CA LEU A 171 17.90 13.63 10.82
C LEU A 171 18.38 12.83 12.04
N TRP A 172 18.15 11.52 12.08
CA TRP A 172 18.65 10.65 13.16
C TRP A 172 20.16 10.43 13.09
N LEU A 173 20.67 10.16 11.90
CA LEU A 173 22.10 9.91 11.64
C LEU A 173 22.95 11.16 11.86
N GLY A 174 22.39 12.34 11.60
CA GLY A 174 23.12 13.61 11.61
C GLY A 174 23.91 13.88 10.32
N GLU A 175 23.73 13.05 9.29
CA GLU A 175 24.32 13.20 7.95
C GLU A 175 23.37 12.67 6.88
N ALA A 176 23.47 13.21 5.66
CA ALA A 176 22.72 12.75 4.51
C ALA A 176 23.54 11.72 3.70
N ASP A 177 23.52 10.47 4.14
CA ASP A 177 24.20 9.36 3.46
C ASP A 177 23.18 8.43 2.79
N GLN A 178 23.22 8.41 1.46
CA GLN A 178 22.35 7.65 0.58
C GLN A 178 22.37 6.16 0.89
N PHE A 179 23.50 5.63 1.36
CA PHE A 179 23.63 4.22 1.69
C PHE A 179 22.61 3.79 2.75
N TRP A 180 22.33 4.64 3.74
CA TRP A 180 21.41 4.34 4.82
C TRP A 180 19.94 4.52 4.47
N ALA A 181 19.62 5.23 3.38
CA ALA A 181 18.25 5.34 2.86
C ALA A 181 17.80 4.08 2.12
N LYS A 182 18.74 3.36 1.47
CA LYS A 182 18.48 2.14 0.69
C LYS A 182 17.59 1.09 1.37
N PRO A 183 17.72 0.78 2.68
CA PRO A 183 16.90 -0.23 3.34
C PRO A 183 15.39 0.08 3.38
N ILE A 184 14.97 1.33 3.17
CA ILE A 184 13.54 1.70 3.15
C ILE A 184 12.77 0.86 2.11
N PHE A 185 13.34 0.70 0.92
CA PHE A 185 12.70 0.05 -0.22
C PHE A 185 12.54 -1.47 -0.08
N PRO A 186 13.57 -2.26 0.29
CA PRO A 186 13.40 -3.68 0.58
C PRO A 186 12.51 -3.93 1.82
N ILE A 187 12.38 -2.97 2.76
CA ILE A 187 11.37 -3.10 3.83
C ILE A 187 9.95 -3.08 3.26
N PHE A 188 9.66 -2.27 2.23
CA PHE A 188 8.37 -2.36 1.53
C PHE A 188 8.14 -3.74 0.89
N TYR A 189 9.20 -4.43 0.44
CA TYR A 189 9.09 -5.81 -0.06
C TYR A 189 8.70 -6.79 1.04
N VAL A 190 9.32 -6.67 2.23
CA VAL A 190 8.94 -7.45 3.42
C VAL A 190 7.48 -7.19 3.80
N VAL A 191 7.06 -5.93 3.79
CA VAL A 191 5.69 -5.53 4.14
C VAL A 191 4.68 -6.04 3.11
N GLY A 192 4.97 -5.93 1.82
CA GLY A 192 4.14 -6.50 0.75
C GLY A 192 3.98 -8.02 0.88
N THR A 193 5.09 -8.71 1.14
CA THR A 193 5.11 -10.16 1.43
C THR A 193 4.23 -10.49 2.63
N PHE A 194 4.38 -9.77 3.75
CA PHE A 194 3.58 -9.99 4.96
C PHE A 194 2.09 -9.74 4.73
N LEU A 195 1.73 -8.72 3.95
CA LEU A 195 0.35 -8.44 3.56
C LEU A 195 -0.21 -9.54 2.67
N LEU A 196 0.51 -10.03 1.66
CA LEU A 196 0.05 -11.14 0.83
C LEU A 196 -0.16 -12.42 1.63
N VAL A 197 0.73 -12.74 2.58
CA VAL A 197 0.56 -13.89 3.46
C VAL A 197 -0.68 -13.72 4.35
N ALA A 198 -0.85 -12.54 4.95
CA ALA A 198 -1.96 -12.25 5.83
C ALA A 198 -3.32 -12.22 5.12
N LEU A 199 -3.41 -11.48 4.01
CA LEU A 199 -4.60 -11.41 3.17
C LEU A 199 -4.87 -12.77 2.55
N GLY A 200 -3.85 -13.48 2.06
CA GLY A 200 -3.97 -14.85 1.59
C GLY A 200 -4.60 -15.77 2.63
N LYS A 201 -4.13 -15.72 3.89
CA LYS A 201 -4.74 -16.48 4.99
C LYS A 201 -6.20 -16.08 5.24
N ARG A 202 -6.54 -14.80 5.20
CA ARG A 202 -7.92 -14.31 5.45
C ARG A 202 -8.88 -14.69 4.32
N LEU A 203 -8.44 -14.56 3.07
CA LEU A 203 -9.22 -14.87 1.87
C LEU A 203 -9.39 -16.38 1.66
N ALA A 204 -8.33 -17.15 1.93
CA ALA A 204 -8.26 -18.57 1.62
C ALA A 204 -8.61 -19.50 2.79
N GLY A 205 -8.50 -19.01 4.02
CA GLY A 205 -8.38 -19.83 5.22
C GLY A 205 -7.07 -20.67 5.28
N ARG A 206 -6.15 -20.47 4.33
CA ARG A 206 -4.95 -21.30 4.12
C ARG A 206 -3.70 -20.44 4.04
N THR A 207 -2.89 -20.47 5.09
CA THR A 207 -1.62 -19.71 5.16
C THR A 207 -0.66 -20.06 4.04
N TRP A 208 -0.55 -21.34 3.67
CA TRP A 208 0.38 -21.80 2.64
C TRP A 208 0.14 -21.15 1.27
N LEU A 209 -1.10 -20.77 0.92
CA LEU A 209 -1.38 -20.14 -0.36
C LEU A 209 -0.90 -18.68 -0.38
N GLY A 210 -1.07 -17.98 0.74
CA GLY A 210 -0.49 -16.64 0.93
C GLY A 210 1.03 -16.68 0.89
N LEU A 211 1.66 -17.67 1.54
CA LEU A 211 3.11 -17.90 1.45
C LEU A 211 3.56 -18.22 0.03
N LEU A 212 2.83 -19.07 -0.69
CA LEU A 212 3.18 -19.43 -2.06
C LEU A 212 3.16 -18.22 -3.01
N LEU A 213 2.12 -17.40 -2.96
CA LEU A 213 2.08 -16.19 -3.80
C LEU A 213 3.05 -15.11 -3.34
N ALA A 214 3.33 -15.03 -2.04
CA ALA A 214 4.37 -14.14 -1.55
C ALA A 214 5.77 -14.55 -2.07
N ALA A 215 6.07 -15.85 -2.15
CA ALA A 215 7.29 -16.35 -2.79
C ALA A 215 7.32 -16.03 -4.30
N PHE A 216 6.17 -16.09 -4.98
CA PHE A 216 6.10 -15.71 -6.39
C PHE A 216 6.34 -14.23 -6.68
N LEU A 217 6.29 -13.33 -5.68
CA LEU A 217 6.70 -11.93 -5.87
C LEU A 217 8.14 -11.85 -6.38
N PHE A 218 9.03 -12.72 -5.87
CA PHE A 218 10.45 -12.67 -6.21
C PHE A 218 10.70 -12.92 -7.71
N PHE A 219 9.86 -13.77 -8.31
CA PHE A 219 9.95 -14.21 -9.69
C PHE A 219 9.28 -13.25 -10.69
N VAL A 220 8.85 -12.06 -10.25
CA VAL A 220 8.38 -10.98 -11.13
C VAL A 220 9.50 -9.93 -11.25
N PRO A 221 10.28 -9.93 -12.34
CA PRO A 221 11.45 -9.06 -12.49
C PRO A 221 11.14 -7.58 -12.27
N GLN A 222 9.98 -7.09 -12.74
CA GLN A 222 9.50 -5.73 -12.51
C GLN A 222 9.44 -5.34 -11.02
N ILE A 223 9.16 -6.30 -10.14
CA ILE A 223 9.05 -6.09 -8.69
C ILE A 223 10.42 -6.16 -8.00
N THR A 224 11.34 -7.00 -8.49
CA THR A 224 12.58 -7.33 -7.78
C THR A 224 13.86 -6.71 -8.30
N VAL A 225 14.05 -6.65 -9.61
CA VAL A 225 15.37 -6.32 -10.21
C VAL A 225 15.33 -5.23 -11.27
N GLU A 226 14.19 -5.03 -11.92
CA GLU A 226 14.04 -4.03 -12.99
C GLU A 226 13.94 -2.59 -12.46
N VAL A 227 13.91 -1.63 -13.39
CA VAL A 227 13.74 -0.22 -13.07
C VAL A 227 12.39 0.01 -12.36
N GLY A 228 12.44 0.69 -11.21
CA GLY A 228 11.27 0.94 -10.36
C GLY A 228 11.00 -0.12 -9.28
N SER A 229 11.70 -1.24 -9.33
CA SER A 229 11.57 -2.35 -8.38
C SER A 229 11.87 -1.96 -6.91
N ALA A 230 11.66 -2.93 -6.01
CA ALA A 230 11.91 -2.80 -4.58
C ALA A 230 13.38 -2.50 -4.20
N ILE A 231 14.33 -2.60 -5.13
CA ILE A 231 15.75 -2.30 -4.89
C ILE A 231 16.19 -0.94 -5.45
N ALA A 232 15.37 -0.32 -6.33
CA ALA A 232 15.80 0.79 -7.17
C ALA A 232 15.65 2.17 -6.51
N GLY A 233 14.99 2.28 -5.35
CA GLY A 233 14.78 3.56 -4.69
C GLY A 233 13.55 4.35 -5.13
N TYR A 234 12.65 3.73 -5.89
CA TYR A 234 11.53 4.45 -6.51
C TYR A 234 10.30 4.41 -5.60
N ALA A 235 9.40 5.38 -5.75
CA ALA A 235 8.13 5.41 -5.01
C ALA A 235 7.06 4.46 -5.57
N ASP A 236 7.26 3.91 -6.77
CA ASP A 236 6.29 3.05 -7.46
C ASP A 236 5.94 1.78 -6.66
N PHE A 237 6.96 1.05 -6.21
CA PHE A 237 6.73 -0.17 -5.43
C PHE A 237 6.13 0.15 -4.04
N PRO A 238 6.64 1.11 -3.24
CA PRO A 238 5.96 1.59 -2.04
C PRO A 238 4.48 1.93 -2.27
N LEU A 239 4.15 2.67 -3.33
CA LEU A 239 2.76 3.02 -3.68
C LEU A 239 1.93 1.76 -3.93
N SER A 240 2.47 0.76 -4.64
CA SER A 240 1.79 -0.51 -4.88
C SER A 240 1.45 -1.26 -3.58
N ILE A 241 2.29 -1.16 -2.55
CA ILE A 241 2.06 -1.83 -1.26
C ILE A 241 1.00 -1.08 -0.42
N PHE A 242 0.99 0.26 -0.45
CA PHE A 242 -0.13 1.02 0.10
C PHE A 242 -1.45 0.69 -0.60
N TYR A 243 -1.42 0.52 -1.92
CA TYR A 243 -2.59 0.14 -2.71
C TYR A 243 -3.08 -1.27 -2.39
N LEU A 244 -2.16 -2.24 -2.27
CA LEU A 244 -2.45 -3.59 -1.81
C LEU A 244 -3.14 -3.57 -0.44
N ALA A 245 -2.59 -2.82 0.52
CA ALA A 245 -3.13 -2.71 1.86
C ALA A 245 -4.55 -2.11 1.83
N ALA A 246 -4.77 -1.04 1.07
CA ALA A 246 -6.08 -0.41 0.94
C ALA A 246 -7.10 -1.38 0.34
N ILE A 247 -6.82 -1.97 -0.83
CA ILE A 247 -7.76 -2.86 -1.52
C ILE A 247 -7.99 -4.16 -0.75
N GLY A 248 -6.94 -4.75 -0.17
CA GLY A 248 -7.05 -5.93 0.70
C GLY A 248 -7.92 -5.67 1.92
N CYS A 249 -7.74 -4.52 2.58
CA CYS A 249 -8.60 -4.11 3.69
C CYS A 249 -10.03 -3.86 3.26
N LEU A 250 -10.25 -3.21 2.11
CA LEU A 250 -11.59 -2.96 1.59
C LEU A 250 -12.32 -4.27 1.28
N PHE A 251 -11.62 -5.25 0.71
CA PHE A 251 -12.18 -6.58 0.49
C PHE A 251 -12.61 -7.23 1.81
N CYS A 252 -11.74 -7.25 2.82
CA CYS A 252 -12.10 -7.77 4.15
C CYS A 252 -13.23 -6.95 4.83
N ALA A 253 -13.35 -5.67 4.49
CA ALA A 253 -14.43 -4.81 4.97
C ALA A 253 -15.75 -5.00 4.21
N ALA A 254 -15.76 -5.67 3.05
CA ALA A 254 -16.99 -5.96 2.33
C ALA A 254 -17.85 -7.02 3.06
N GLU A 255 -17.23 -7.84 3.91
CA GLU A 255 -17.93 -8.75 4.81
C GLU A 255 -18.69 -7.97 5.91
N GLN A 256 -19.90 -8.44 6.26
CA GLN A 256 -20.77 -7.74 7.22
C GLN A 256 -20.09 -7.57 8.58
N HIS A 257 -20.30 -6.42 9.23
CA HIS A 257 -19.81 -6.04 10.56
C HIS A 257 -18.31 -5.77 10.73
N ASN A 258 -17.50 -5.81 9.67
CA ASN A 258 -16.07 -5.55 9.80
C ASN A 258 -15.71 -4.06 9.63
N THR A 259 -15.85 -3.28 10.70
CA THR A 259 -15.57 -1.83 10.72
C THR A 259 -14.08 -1.53 10.86
N VAL A 260 -13.33 -2.39 11.54
CA VAL A 260 -11.88 -2.26 11.75
C VAL A 260 -11.13 -2.20 10.42
N PHE A 261 -11.39 -3.16 9.52
CA PHE A 261 -10.75 -3.18 8.21
C PHE A 261 -11.15 -1.99 7.35
N PHE A 262 -12.35 -1.44 7.52
CA PHE A 262 -12.71 -0.21 6.83
C PHE A 262 -11.89 1.00 7.33
N ARG A 263 -11.63 1.09 8.65
CA ARG A 263 -10.77 2.15 9.21
C ARG A 263 -9.33 2.04 8.71
N LEU A 264 -8.79 0.82 8.61
CA LEU A 264 -7.48 0.57 8.02
C LEU A 264 -7.43 0.88 6.53
N TYR A 265 -8.47 0.49 5.79
CA TYR A 265 -8.66 0.88 4.40
C TYR A 265 -8.63 2.40 4.24
N ALA A 266 -9.44 3.13 5.01
CA ALA A 266 -9.49 4.59 4.95
C ALA A 266 -8.13 5.24 5.27
N ALA A 267 -7.40 4.72 6.25
CA ALA A 267 -6.07 5.21 6.59
C ALA A 267 -5.04 4.95 5.46
N CYS A 268 -5.01 3.75 4.89
CA CYS A 268 -4.10 3.42 3.78
C CYS A 268 -4.49 4.19 2.51
N LEU A 269 -5.79 4.31 2.24
CA LEU A 269 -6.34 5.09 1.14
C LEU A 269 -5.85 6.54 1.22
N ALA A 270 -5.97 7.18 2.39
CA ALA A 270 -5.56 8.57 2.58
C ALA A 270 -4.08 8.82 2.23
N LEU A 271 -3.22 7.82 2.39
CA LEU A 271 -1.78 7.93 2.13
C LEU A 271 -1.39 7.70 0.66
N LEU A 272 -2.25 7.10 -0.17
CA LEU A 272 -1.96 6.91 -1.60
C LEU A 272 -1.52 8.20 -2.31
N PRO A 273 -2.28 9.31 -2.28
CA PRO A 273 -1.88 10.55 -2.94
C PRO A 273 -0.66 11.22 -2.29
N TRP A 274 -0.26 10.79 -1.09
CA TRP A 274 0.93 11.31 -0.40
C TRP A 274 2.22 10.60 -0.82
N VAL A 275 2.13 9.36 -1.30
CA VAL A 275 3.32 8.57 -1.67
C VAL A 275 3.88 8.99 -3.02
N LYS A 276 3.02 9.13 -4.02
CA LYS A 276 3.36 9.54 -5.38
C LYS A 276 2.13 10.16 -6.04
N ARG A 277 2.35 11.03 -7.03
CA ARG A 277 1.28 11.72 -7.75
C ARG A 277 0.25 10.78 -8.38
N ASP A 278 0.69 9.66 -8.97
CA ASP A 278 -0.20 8.62 -9.52
C ASP A 278 -1.12 7.99 -8.46
N GLY A 279 -0.76 8.13 -7.19
CA GLY A 279 -1.59 7.72 -6.06
C GLY A 279 -2.94 8.43 -6.01
N VAL A 280 -3.11 9.59 -6.67
CA VAL A 280 -4.44 10.24 -6.84
C VAL A 280 -5.36 9.40 -7.73
N ILE A 281 -4.84 8.77 -8.78
CA ILE A 281 -5.61 7.88 -9.66
C ILE A 281 -6.06 6.66 -8.84
N LEU A 282 -5.11 6.03 -8.13
CA LEU A 282 -5.40 4.88 -7.27
C LEU A 282 -6.38 5.22 -6.15
N TRP A 283 -6.24 6.39 -5.53
CA TRP A 283 -7.15 6.92 -4.51
C TRP A 283 -8.56 7.05 -5.07
N THR A 284 -8.72 7.63 -6.26
CA THR A 284 -10.02 7.85 -6.89
C THR A 284 -10.71 6.52 -7.16
N VAL A 285 -9.99 5.56 -7.75
CA VAL A 285 -10.53 4.22 -8.04
C VAL A 285 -10.88 3.47 -6.76
N ALA A 286 -9.98 3.45 -5.77
CA ALA A 286 -10.23 2.77 -4.51
C ALA A 286 -11.39 3.43 -3.75
N ALA A 287 -11.46 4.76 -3.71
CA ALA A 287 -12.56 5.51 -3.10
C ALA A 287 -13.90 5.14 -3.77
N ALA A 288 -13.96 5.09 -5.10
CA ALA A 288 -15.15 4.63 -5.83
C ALA A 288 -15.55 3.19 -5.44
N CYS A 289 -14.58 2.27 -5.34
CA CYS A 289 -14.83 0.93 -4.79
C CYS A 289 -15.35 0.97 -3.35
N GLY A 290 -14.82 1.87 -2.51
CA GLY A 290 -15.26 2.10 -1.14
C GLY A 290 -16.72 2.58 -1.07
N VAL A 291 -17.08 3.56 -1.91
CA VAL A 291 -18.46 4.06 -2.06
C VAL A 291 -19.38 2.91 -2.46
N PHE A 292 -18.99 2.12 -3.47
CA PHE A 292 -19.74 0.94 -3.89
C PHE A 292 -19.97 -0.03 -2.72
N VAL A 293 -18.94 -0.35 -1.93
CA VAL A 293 -19.06 -1.24 -0.77
C VAL A 293 -19.99 -0.64 0.29
N ILE A 294 -19.88 0.65 0.63
CA ILE A 294 -20.75 1.32 1.61
C ILE A 294 -22.22 1.22 1.19
N LEU A 295 -22.52 1.58 -0.06
CA LEU A 295 -23.87 1.56 -0.62
C LEU A 295 -24.40 0.13 -0.68
N ARG A 296 -23.59 -0.82 -1.15
CA ARG A 296 -23.99 -2.23 -1.32
C ARG A 296 -24.26 -2.92 0.01
N THR A 297 -23.44 -2.64 1.02
CA THR A 297 -23.58 -3.20 2.38
C THR A 297 -24.54 -2.41 3.27
N LYS A 298 -25.17 -1.35 2.73
CA LYS A 298 -26.09 -0.45 3.46
C LYS A 298 -25.49 0.08 4.76
N ARG A 299 -24.19 0.38 4.75
CA ARG A 299 -23.49 0.97 5.91
C ARG A 299 -23.97 2.40 6.14
N SER A 300 -23.77 2.88 7.37
CA SER A 300 -24.08 4.27 7.73
C SER A 300 -23.34 5.25 6.81
N PRO A 301 -23.97 6.37 6.41
CA PRO A 301 -23.31 7.39 5.60
C PRO A 301 -22.09 8.04 6.30
N LEU A 302 -21.94 7.86 7.61
CA LEU A 302 -20.73 8.31 8.32
C LEU A 302 -19.44 7.64 7.80
N PHE A 303 -19.54 6.49 7.13
CA PHE A 303 -18.39 5.83 6.50
C PHE A 303 -17.78 6.66 5.35
N PHE A 304 -18.55 7.57 4.73
CA PHE A 304 -18.02 8.51 3.73
C PHE A 304 -16.99 9.48 4.32
N LEU A 305 -17.04 9.75 5.64
CA LEU A 305 -16.01 10.55 6.31
C LEU A 305 -14.63 9.90 6.27
N GLY A 306 -14.54 8.59 6.02
CA GLY A 306 -13.27 7.89 5.81
C GLY A 306 -12.50 8.38 4.58
N PHE A 307 -13.16 9.05 3.62
CA PHE A 307 -12.51 9.62 2.43
C PHE A 307 -11.90 11.01 2.68
N LEU A 308 -12.35 11.71 3.72
CA LEU A 308 -11.95 13.09 4.01
C LEU A 308 -10.44 13.25 4.21
N PRO A 309 -9.71 12.39 4.95
CA PRO A 309 -8.27 12.58 5.14
C PRO A 309 -7.47 12.57 3.83
N GLY A 310 -7.84 11.71 2.88
CA GLY A 310 -7.20 11.69 1.56
C GLY A 310 -7.47 12.95 0.74
N LEU A 311 -8.72 13.43 0.76
CA LEU A 311 -9.08 14.71 0.13
C LEU A 311 -8.31 15.89 0.75
N LEU A 312 -8.19 15.92 2.08
CA LEU A 312 -7.42 16.95 2.79
C LEU A 312 -5.94 16.92 2.39
N ILE A 313 -5.35 15.75 2.21
CA ILE A 313 -3.96 15.61 1.73
C ILE A 313 -3.84 16.12 0.29
N ILE A 314 -4.75 15.74 -0.61
CA ILE A 314 -4.73 16.19 -2.01
C ILE A 314 -4.87 17.72 -2.09
N CYS A 315 -5.89 18.27 -1.44
CA CYS A 315 -6.14 19.71 -1.44
C CYS A 315 -5.03 20.49 -0.71
N GLY A 316 -4.56 19.99 0.43
CA GLY A 316 -3.51 20.61 1.22
C GLY A 316 -2.17 20.65 0.48
N TRP A 317 -1.80 19.54 -0.19
CA TRP A 317 -0.60 19.50 -1.03
C TRP A 317 -0.72 20.44 -2.23
N HIS A 318 -1.86 20.45 -2.91
CA HIS A 318 -2.08 21.35 -4.04
C HIS A 318 -2.03 22.83 -3.62
N PHE A 319 -2.67 23.18 -2.50
CA PHE A 319 -2.61 24.51 -1.93
C PHE A 319 -1.17 24.91 -1.55
N TYR A 320 -0.42 23.99 -0.94
CA TYR A 320 0.99 24.20 -0.61
C TYR A 320 1.82 24.47 -1.86
N LEU A 321 1.70 23.65 -2.91
CA LEU A 321 2.39 23.85 -4.18
C LEU A 321 2.03 25.18 -4.83
N SER A 322 0.74 25.56 -4.83
CA SER A 322 0.30 26.85 -5.34
C SER A 322 0.91 28.02 -4.57
N THR A 323 1.00 27.91 -3.25
CA THR A 323 1.60 28.95 -2.39
C THR A 323 3.11 29.07 -2.62
N MET A 324 3.78 27.94 -2.87
CA MET A 324 5.21 27.89 -3.18
C MET A 324 5.52 28.23 -4.64
N HIS A 325 4.51 28.61 -5.45
CA HIS A 325 4.65 28.87 -6.88
C HIS A 325 5.37 27.73 -7.60
N ALA A 326 5.02 26.49 -7.23
CA ALA A 326 5.66 25.31 -7.78
C ALA A 326 5.50 25.26 -9.30
N LEU A 327 6.57 24.84 -9.98
CA LEU A 327 6.55 24.64 -11.42
C LEU A 327 5.44 23.67 -11.82
N GLN A 328 4.77 23.99 -12.91
CA GLN A 328 3.77 23.09 -13.47
C GLN A 328 4.47 21.92 -14.17
N PRO A 329 3.93 20.70 -14.06
CA PRO A 329 4.46 19.53 -14.76
C PRO A 329 4.42 19.75 -16.26
N ALA A 330 5.56 19.54 -16.94
CA ALA A 330 5.66 19.75 -18.37
C ALA A 330 5.38 18.49 -19.20
N ASP A 331 5.30 17.29 -18.59
CA ASP A 331 5.20 16.00 -19.29
C ASP A 331 3.84 15.69 -19.92
N PHE A 332 2.82 16.44 -19.52
CA PHE A 332 1.46 16.26 -19.98
C PHE A 332 0.85 17.59 -20.43
N LEU A 333 0.16 17.53 -21.55
CA LEU A 333 -0.69 18.58 -22.07
C LEU A 333 -1.91 18.79 -21.13
N PRO A 334 -2.55 19.97 -21.16
CA PRO A 334 -3.77 20.22 -20.40
C PRO A 334 -4.87 19.20 -20.72
N ILE A 335 -5.48 18.66 -19.66
CA ILE A 335 -6.59 17.71 -19.78
C ILE A 335 -7.87 18.49 -20.11
N ASN A 336 -8.22 18.56 -21.39
CA ASN A 336 -9.46 19.13 -21.88
C ASN A 336 -9.96 18.36 -23.12
N LEU A 337 -11.20 18.62 -23.54
CA LEU A 337 -11.82 17.90 -24.66
C LEU A 337 -11.14 18.19 -26.01
N GLU A 338 -10.54 19.37 -26.17
CA GLU A 338 -9.83 19.76 -27.37
C GLU A 338 -8.53 18.98 -27.54
N THR A 339 -7.71 18.90 -26.49
CA THR A 339 -6.49 18.07 -26.45
C THR A 339 -6.85 16.59 -26.64
N LEU A 340 -7.92 16.11 -26.00
CA LEU A 340 -8.37 14.73 -26.17
C LEU A 340 -8.74 14.45 -27.63
N GLY A 341 -9.60 15.29 -28.23
CA GLY A 341 -10.07 15.15 -29.60
C GLY A 341 -8.93 15.19 -30.63
N SER A 342 -8.00 16.13 -30.46
CA SER A 342 -6.83 16.27 -31.34
C SER A 342 -5.85 15.10 -31.25
N HIS A 343 -5.87 14.31 -30.17
CA HIS A 343 -4.91 13.22 -29.93
C HIS A 343 -5.55 11.83 -29.86
N LEU A 344 -6.84 11.66 -30.21
CA LEU A 344 -7.52 10.34 -30.21
C LEU A 344 -6.80 9.30 -31.08
N TYR A 345 -6.11 9.74 -32.14
CA TYR A 345 -5.33 8.86 -33.01
C TYR A 345 -4.21 8.10 -32.27
N ARG A 346 -3.78 8.56 -31.10
CA ARG A 346 -2.77 7.90 -30.25
C ARG A 346 -3.30 6.65 -29.56
N ILE A 347 -4.62 6.49 -29.40
CA ILE A 347 -5.22 5.40 -28.61
C ILE A 347 -4.83 4.03 -29.17
N GLN A 348 -4.86 3.83 -30.49
CA GLN A 348 -4.55 2.53 -31.09
C GLN A 348 -3.07 2.13 -30.89
N PRO A 349 -2.06 2.97 -31.23
CA PRO A 349 -0.66 2.67 -30.92
C PRO A 349 -0.40 2.47 -29.43
N LEU A 350 -1.01 3.30 -28.57
CA LEU A 350 -0.92 3.16 -27.12
C LEU A 350 -1.45 1.81 -26.66
N PHE A 351 -2.63 1.39 -27.13
CA PHE A 351 -3.22 0.11 -26.79
C PHE A 351 -2.33 -1.06 -27.24
N SER A 352 -1.72 -0.96 -28.43
CA SER A 352 -0.78 -1.97 -28.93
C SER A 352 0.48 -2.05 -28.06
N ALA A 353 1.10 -0.92 -27.72
CA ALA A 353 2.27 -0.87 -26.86
C ALA A 353 1.95 -1.39 -25.45
N PHE A 354 0.76 -1.08 -24.95
CA PHE A 354 0.28 -1.54 -23.67
C PHE A 354 0.05 -3.06 -23.64
N LEU A 355 -0.59 -3.61 -24.66
CA LEU A 355 -0.72 -5.08 -24.80
C LEU A 355 0.66 -5.74 -24.89
N ALA A 356 1.63 -5.11 -25.56
CA ALA A 356 3.00 -5.60 -25.62
C ALA A 356 3.67 -5.77 -24.27
N GLU A 357 3.34 -4.87 -23.34
CA GLU A 357 3.86 -4.94 -21.98
C GLU A 357 3.35 -6.17 -21.22
N PHE A 358 2.09 -6.59 -21.40
CA PHE A 358 1.53 -7.75 -20.67
C PHE A 358 2.18 -9.08 -21.04
N TYR A 359 2.70 -9.21 -22.27
CA TYR A 359 3.38 -10.43 -22.73
C TYR A 359 4.91 -10.28 -22.73
N ASN A 360 5.46 -9.19 -22.19
CA ASN A 360 6.90 -9.00 -22.02
C ASN A 360 7.45 -9.93 -20.91
N LEU A 361 7.82 -11.15 -21.31
CA LEU A 361 8.32 -12.19 -20.41
C LEU A 361 9.58 -11.77 -19.61
N PRO A 362 10.57 -11.06 -20.20
CA PRO A 362 11.68 -10.52 -19.42
C PRO A 362 11.26 -9.65 -18.22
N THR A 363 10.21 -8.84 -18.36
CA THR A 363 9.78 -7.90 -17.33
C THR A 363 8.82 -8.54 -16.33
N TRP A 364 7.89 -9.38 -16.80
CA TRP A 364 6.77 -9.89 -16.00
C TRP A 364 6.80 -11.39 -15.75
N SER A 365 7.73 -12.14 -16.34
CA SER A 365 7.70 -13.60 -16.34
C SER A 365 6.31 -14.10 -16.78
N LEU A 366 5.71 -15.03 -16.02
CA LEU A 366 4.35 -15.53 -16.27
C LEU A 366 3.27 -14.78 -15.48
N PHE A 367 3.61 -13.68 -14.81
CA PHE A 367 2.73 -13.02 -13.84
C PHE A 367 1.38 -12.63 -14.46
N TRP A 368 1.39 -11.85 -15.55
CA TRP A 368 0.15 -11.38 -16.17
C TRP A 368 -0.70 -12.51 -16.75
N PHE A 369 -0.08 -13.59 -17.23
CA PHE A 369 -0.81 -14.79 -17.67
C PHE A 369 -1.56 -15.45 -16.50
N VAL A 370 -0.90 -15.60 -15.34
CA VAL A 370 -1.53 -16.16 -14.13
C VAL A 370 -2.66 -15.24 -13.63
N VAL A 371 -2.44 -13.92 -13.63
CA VAL A 371 -3.48 -12.94 -13.27
C VAL A 371 -4.66 -12.99 -14.24
N ALA A 372 -4.42 -13.11 -15.55
CA ALA A 372 -5.48 -13.21 -16.55
C ALA A 372 -6.36 -14.45 -16.32
N VAL A 373 -5.77 -15.60 -16.00
CA VAL A 373 -6.51 -16.81 -15.61
C VAL A 373 -7.33 -16.55 -14.33
N GLY A 374 -6.73 -15.88 -13.34
CA GLY A 374 -7.41 -15.47 -12.12
C GLY A 374 -8.61 -14.55 -12.39
N VAL A 375 -8.45 -13.57 -13.29
CA VAL A 375 -9.51 -12.64 -13.71
C VAL A 375 -10.63 -13.37 -14.43
N VAL A 376 -10.34 -14.28 -15.37
CA VAL A 376 -11.37 -15.09 -16.05
C VAL A 376 -12.19 -15.89 -15.05
N TYR A 377 -11.54 -16.45 -14.03
CA TYR A 377 -12.23 -17.16 -12.96
C TYR A 377 -13.07 -16.22 -12.08
N LEU A 378 -12.58 -15.02 -11.81
CA LEU A 378 -13.26 -13.97 -11.06
C LEU A 378 -14.50 -13.44 -11.80
N LEU A 379 -14.42 -13.31 -13.14
CA LEU A 379 -15.52 -12.84 -14.00
C LEU A 379 -16.74 -13.77 -13.92
N ARG A 380 -16.54 -15.07 -13.76
CA ARG A 380 -17.63 -16.04 -13.52
C ARG A 380 -18.34 -15.81 -12.18
N ARG A 381 -17.84 -14.89 -11.36
CA ARG A 381 -18.26 -14.61 -9.98
C ARG A 381 -18.53 -13.14 -9.70
N MET A 382 -18.76 -12.36 -10.75
CA MET A 382 -19.17 -10.95 -10.65
C MET A 382 -20.38 -10.66 -9.74
N PRO A 383 -21.29 -11.62 -9.43
CA PRO A 383 -22.30 -11.38 -8.40
C PRO A 383 -21.76 -11.11 -6.98
N ASP A 384 -20.53 -11.56 -6.67
CA ASP A 384 -19.86 -11.29 -5.40
C ASP A 384 -19.31 -9.85 -5.40
N PRO A 385 -19.78 -8.95 -4.51
CA PRO A 385 -19.30 -7.56 -4.49
C PRO A 385 -17.79 -7.46 -4.23
N GLY A 386 -17.20 -8.39 -3.48
CA GLY A 386 -15.74 -8.41 -3.27
C GLY A 386 -14.98 -8.69 -4.58
N ALA A 387 -15.53 -9.57 -5.43
CA ALA A 387 -14.95 -9.87 -6.73
C ALA A 387 -14.98 -8.65 -7.67
N LEU A 388 -16.12 -7.94 -7.71
CA LEU A 388 -16.24 -6.71 -8.49
C LEU A 388 -15.25 -5.63 -8.03
N VAL A 389 -15.05 -5.48 -6.71
CA VAL A 389 -14.07 -4.53 -6.14
C VAL A 389 -12.66 -4.86 -6.62
N LEU A 390 -12.22 -6.13 -6.51
CA LEU A 390 -10.88 -6.53 -6.95
C LEU A 390 -10.70 -6.36 -8.46
N PHE A 391 -11.71 -6.75 -9.26
CA PHE A 391 -11.69 -6.57 -10.70
C PHE A 391 -11.56 -5.08 -11.08
N THR A 392 -12.39 -4.24 -10.48
CA THR A 392 -12.37 -2.78 -10.73
C THR A 392 -11.05 -2.15 -10.29
N ALA A 393 -10.54 -2.54 -9.12
CA ALA A 393 -9.27 -2.06 -8.59
C ALA A 393 -8.06 -2.49 -9.43
N LEU A 394 -8.15 -3.60 -10.18
CA LEU A 394 -7.11 -3.99 -11.13
C LEU A 394 -7.27 -3.27 -12.47
N ILE A 395 -8.45 -3.36 -13.09
CA ILE A 395 -8.64 -3.00 -14.50
C ILE A 395 -8.80 -1.49 -14.72
N VAL A 396 -9.47 -0.77 -13.82
CA VAL A 396 -9.71 0.68 -14.02
C VAL A 396 -8.40 1.48 -13.96
N PRO A 397 -7.47 1.29 -13.00
CA PRO A 397 -6.22 2.03 -13.02
C PRO A 397 -5.36 1.74 -14.26
N ILE A 398 -5.32 0.47 -14.70
CA ILE A 398 -4.68 0.03 -15.94
C ILE A 398 -5.21 0.85 -17.13
N PHE A 399 -6.53 0.98 -17.25
CA PHE A 399 -7.15 1.77 -18.32
C PHE A 399 -6.87 3.27 -18.17
N LEU A 400 -6.93 3.83 -16.96
CA LEU A 400 -6.63 5.25 -16.73
C LEU A 400 -5.17 5.57 -17.04
N TYR A 401 -4.22 4.68 -16.72
CA TYR A 401 -2.82 4.83 -17.10
C TYR A 401 -2.61 4.77 -18.61
N LEU A 402 -3.42 4.02 -19.36
CA LEU A 402 -3.39 4.10 -20.82
C LEU A 402 -3.84 5.49 -21.30
N LEU A 403 -4.92 6.02 -20.72
CA LEU A 403 -5.50 7.30 -21.13
C LEU A 403 -4.59 8.50 -20.84
N ILE A 404 -3.78 8.49 -19.78
CA ILE A 404 -2.89 9.63 -19.48
C ILE A 404 -1.89 9.90 -20.61
N TYR A 405 -1.43 8.87 -21.33
CA TYR A 405 -0.46 9.06 -22.43
C TYR A 405 -1.06 9.68 -23.69
N VAL A 406 -2.40 9.69 -23.83
CA VAL A 406 -3.05 10.49 -24.88
C VAL A 406 -2.64 11.96 -24.71
N PHE A 407 -2.50 12.42 -23.48
CA PHE A 407 -2.10 13.77 -23.11
C PHE A 407 -0.60 13.95 -22.98
N SER A 408 0.26 13.01 -23.41
CA SER A 408 1.70 13.22 -23.29
C SER A 408 2.16 14.41 -24.16
N SER A 409 3.00 15.28 -23.59
CA SER A 409 3.65 16.39 -24.29
C SER A 409 4.98 16.01 -24.94
N TRP A 410 5.46 14.77 -24.73
CA TRP A 410 6.75 14.32 -25.25
C TRP A 410 6.73 14.29 -26.79
N PRO A 411 7.87 14.61 -27.45
CA PRO A 411 7.96 14.53 -28.91
C PRO A 411 7.58 13.15 -29.45
N SER A 412 8.02 12.09 -28.77
CA SER A 412 7.55 10.71 -28.95
C SER A 412 6.81 10.27 -27.70
N TYR A 413 5.47 10.22 -27.77
CA TYR A 413 4.65 9.71 -26.67
C TYR A 413 4.88 8.20 -26.42
N LEU A 414 5.36 7.46 -27.42
CA LEU A 414 5.70 6.04 -27.26
C LEU A 414 6.99 5.84 -26.46
N ASP A 415 7.95 6.76 -26.55
CA ASP A 415 9.16 6.72 -25.72
C ASP A 415 8.79 6.97 -24.26
N HIS A 416 7.88 7.91 -24.02
CA HIS A 416 7.34 8.16 -22.68
C HIS A 416 6.66 6.91 -22.11
N VAL A 417 5.83 6.23 -22.90
CA VAL A 417 5.22 4.94 -22.53
C VAL A 417 6.30 3.91 -22.21
N GLY A 418 7.28 3.71 -23.10
CA GLY A 418 8.35 2.73 -22.92
C GLY A 418 9.18 2.92 -21.65
N LEU A 419 9.32 4.16 -21.17
CA LEU A 419 10.06 4.48 -19.95
C LEU A 419 9.26 4.32 -18.65
N SER A 420 7.94 4.26 -18.70
CA SER A 420 7.11 4.39 -17.48
C SER A 420 5.97 3.39 -17.36
N ILE A 421 5.58 2.69 -18.43
CA ILE A 421 4.42 1.81 -18.39
C ILE A 421 4.56 0.61 -17.45
N SER A 422 5.74 -0.02 -17.44
CA SER A 422 6.02 -1.15 -16.55
C SER A 422 5.91 -0.75 -15.08
N ARG A 423 6.39 0.46 -14.76
CA ARG A 423 6.33 1.08 -13.43
C ARG A 423 4.89 1.40 -13.01
N LEU A 424 4.06 1.94 -13.91
CA LEU A 424 2.65 2.19 -13.64
C LEU A 424 1.86 0.89 -13.41
N LEU A 425 2.12 -0.15 -14.21
CA LEU A 425 1.49 -1.46 -14.04
C LEU A 425 1.88 -2.15 -12.72
N MET A 426 3.08 -1.88 -12.21
CA MET A 426 3.53 -2.40 -10.92
C MET A 426 2.67 -1.88 -9.75
N HIS A 427 2.05 -0.70 -9.88
CA HIS A 427 1.13 -0.17 -8.86
C HIS A 427 -0.02 -1.14 -8.52
N VAL A 428 -0.50 -1.90 -9.51
CA VAL A 428 -1.63 -2.83 -9.35
C VAL A 428 -1.23 -4.30 -9.31
N ALA A 429 0.04 -4.63 -9.61
CA ALA A 429 0.52 -6.01 -9.64
C ALA A 429 0.27 -6.79 -8.32
N PRO A 430 0.49 -6.22 -7.12
CA PRO A 430 0.13 -6.89 -5.87
C PRO A 430 -1.37 -7.26 -5.75
N VAL A 431 -2.27 -6.43 -6.29
CA VAL A 431 -3.71 -6.74 -6.34
C VAL A 431 -3.99 -7.92 -7.30
N GLY A 432 -3.22 -8.04 -8.38
CA GLY A 432 -3.24 -9.21 -9.26
C GLY A 432 -2.96 -10.52 -8.51
N PHE A 433 -1.98 -10.53 -7.58
CA PHE A 433 -1.75 -11.70 -6.72
C PHE A 433 -2.96 -12.01 -5.81
N LEU A 434 -3.64 -11.01 -5.25
CA LEU A 434 -4.86 -11.25 -4.46
C LEU A 434 -5.97 -11.92 -5.28
N ILE A 435 -6.14 -11.50 -6.54
CA ILE A 435 -7.09 -12.14 -7.47
C ILE A 435 -6.71 -13.60 -7.69
N THR A 436 -5.43 -13.89 -7.90
CA THR A 436 -4.92 -15.25 -8.08
C THR A 436 -5.15 -16.12 -6.84
N ILE A 437 -4.91 -15.61 -5.62
CA ILE A 437 -5.25 -16.29 -4.35
C ILE A 437 -6.74 -16.68 -4.37
N LEU A 438 -7.62 -15.71 -4.63
CA LEU A 438 -9.07 -15.91 -4.54
C LEU A 438 -9.56 -16.93 -5.58
N ALA A 439 -8.97 -16.93 -6.76
CA ALA A 439 -9.28 -17.89 -7.82
C ALA A 439 -8.92 -19.33 -7.41
N VAL A 440 -7.75 -19.55 -6.82
CA VAL A 440 -7.28 -20.89 -6.43
C VAL A 440 -8.09 -21.46 -5.26
N CYS A 441 -8.43 -20.66 -4.25
CA CYS A 441 -9.08 -21.15 -3.03
C CYS A 441 -10.42 -21.83 -3.27
N ARG A 442 -11.23 -21.16 -4.08
CA ARG A 442 -12.65 -21.46 -4.22
C ARG A 442 -12.92 -22.40 -5.41
N GLY A 443 -11.90 -22.81 -6.16
CA GLY A 443 -11.97 -23.93 -7.11
C GLY A 443 -12.13 -25.29 -6.42
N SER A 444 -11.70 -25.38 -5.16
CA SER A 444 -11.73 -26.61 -4.37
C SER A 444 -13.07 -26.86 -3.66
N ALA A 445 -14.00 -25.89 -3.63
CA ALA A 445 -15.29 -26.00 -2.93
C ALA A 445 -16.41 -26.56 -3.83
N LYS A 446 -16.09 -27.47 -4.75
CA LYS A 446 -17.11 -28.31 -5.40
C LYS A 446 -17.51 -29.40 -4.41
N ASN A 447 -18.79 -29.47 -4.09
CA ASN A 447 -19.45 -30.30 -3.07
C ASN A 447 -19.42 -29.73 -1.64
N PRO A 448 -20.27 -28.74 -1.33
CA PRO A 448 -21.11 -28.92 -0.16
C PRO A 448 -22.07 -30.07 -0.50
N THR A 449 -21.63 -31.31 -0.31
CA THR A 449 -22.61 -32.32 0.08
C THR A 449 -23.27 -31.70 1.30
N ARG A 450 -24.51 -31.22 1.09
CA ARG A 450 -25.46 -31.04 2.16
C ARG A 450 -25.39 -32.36 2.92
N VAL A 451 -24.64 -32.36 4.03
CA VAL A 451 -24.94 -33.25 5.12
C VAL A 451 -26.34 -32.82 5.48
N HIS A 452 -27.31 -33.50 4.86
CA HIS A 452 -28.64 -33.60 5.42
C HIS A 452 -28.37 -34.00 6.86
N GLU A 453 -28.62 -33.06 7.77
CA GLU A 453 -28.94 -33.38 9.16
C GLU A 453 -30.13 -34.34 9.07
N GLY A 454 -29.80 -35.61 8.94
CA GLY A 454 -30.72 -36.70 9.14
C GLY A 454 -31.09 -36.65 10.61
N GLY A 455 -32.32 -36.22 10.87
CA GLY A 455 -33.21 -36.92 11.78
C GLY A 455 -32.81 -36.94 13.27
N MET A 456 -33.69 -36.27 14.02
CA MET A 456 -34.39 -36.91 15.15
C MET A 456 -33.57 -37.18 16.42
N GLY A 457 -33.75 -36.26 17.37
CA GLY A 457 -33.40 -36.44 18.77
C GLY A 457 -34.16 -35.44 19.63
N THR A 458 -35.50 -35.52 19.60
CA THR A 458 -36.36 -34.91 20.62
C THR A 458 -36.01 -35.51 21.98
N CYS A 459 -35.12 -34.88 22.75
CA CYS A 459 -34.98 -35.17 24.17
C CYS A 459 -36.02 -34.34 24.91
N GLY A 460 -36.98 -35.06 25.49
CA GLY A 460 -38.15 -34.53 26.16
C GLY A 460 -37.83 -33.72 27.41
N SER A 461 -38.85 -32.97 27.79
CA SER A 461 -38.97 -32.28 29.07
C SER A 461 -38.64 -33.19 30.26
N ALA A 462 -37.64 -32.78 31.04
CA ALA A 462 -37.63 -32.96 32.49
C ALA A 462 -37.61 -31.52 33.04
N GLY A 463 -38.63 -31.05 33.75
CA GLY A 463 -39.12 -31.66 34.98
C GLY A 463 -38.66 -30.74 36.10
N SER A 464 -39.49 -29.73 36.37
CA SER A 464 -39.32 -28.77 37.47
C SER A 464 -39.28 -29.51 38.80
N GLU A 465 -38.11 -29.54 39.45
CA GLU A 465 -38.01 -29.86 40.87
C GLU A 465 -37.90 -28.55 41.66
N ARG A 466 -38.95 -28.31 42.44
CA ARG A 466 -39.06 -27.25 43.43
C ARG A 466 -38.13 -27.55 44.60
N THR A 467 -37.25 -26.61 44.94
CA THR A 467 -36.62 -26.53 46.25
C THR A 467 -37.61 -25.95 47.26
N PRO A 468 -37.93 -26.64 48.38
CA PRO A 468 -38.61 -26.00 49.50
C PRO A 468 -37.61 -25.21 50.35
N MET A 469 -38.12 -24.11 50.91
CA MET A 469 -37.45 -23.22 51.85
C MET A 469 -36.90 -23.98 53.06
N VAL A 470 -35.71 -23.59 53.50
CA VAL A 470 -35.22 -23.82 54.86
C VAL A 470 -35.17 -22.44 55.53
N GLU A 471 -36.18 -22.14 56.34
CA GLU A 471 -36.07 -21.18 57.43
C GLU A 471 -35.35 -21.88 58.59
N LEU A 472 -34.25 -21.28 59.06
CA LEU A 472 -33.60 -21.61 60.32
C LEU A 472 -34.17 -20.68 61.41
N ALA A 473 -34.47 -21.29 62.56
CA ALA A 473 -34.53 -20.57 63.83
C ALA A 473 -33.12 -20.20 64.32
#